data_AF-A0A7I8EJR8-F1
#
_entry.id   AF-A0A7I8EJR8-F1
#
_cell.length_a   1.000
_cell.length_b   1.000
_cell.length_c   1.000
_cell.angle_alpha   90.00
_cell.angle_beta   90.00
_cell.angle_gamma   90.00
#
_symmetry.space_group_name_H-M   'P 1'
#
loop_
_entity.id
_entity.type
_entity.pdbx_description
1 polymer ?
#
loop_
_entity_poly.entity_id
_entity_poly.type
_entity_poly.pdbx_seq_one_letter_code
_entity_poly.pdbx_strand_id
1 'polypeptide(L)'
;MVSHNANLVVGADSEQIIVANRHGADRKNRGDKTFDYLSGAIEDSRRKSNSAYILETCGMREHAIDILDGGKEAFEKRKNKYKI
;
A
#
# COMPACT_ATOMS: atom_id res chain seq x y z
N MET A 1 -11.62 -10.56 2.16
CA MET A 1 -12.48 -9.35 2.14
C MET A 1 -12.06 -8.50 0.96
N VAL A 2 -13.00 -8.02 0.13
CA VAL A 2 -12.70 -7.11 -0.99
C VAL A 2 -13.33 -5.76 -0.64
N SER A 3 -12.52 -4.72 -0.47
CA SER A 3 -12.99 -3.40 -0.08
C SER A 3 -12.16 -2.31 -0.73
N HIS A 4 -12.83 -1.24 -1.16
CA HIS A 4 -12.19 -0.01 -1.63
C HIS A 4 -11.78 0.92 -0.47
N ASN A 5 -12.19 0.61 0.76
CA ASN A 5 -11.86 1.40 1.93
C ASN A 5 -10.57 0.87 2.58
N ALA A 6 -9.46 1.58 2.36
CA ALA A 6 -8.16 1.22 2.93
C ALA A 6 -8.20 1.11 4.46
N ASN A 7 -8.98 1.96 5.15
CA ASN A 7 -9.11 1.89 6.61
C ASN A 7 -9.75 0.56 7.08
N LEU A 8 -10.63 -0.02 6.27
CA LEU A 8 -11.21 -1.34 6.55
C LEU A 8 -10.19 -2.46 6.28
N VAL A 9 -9.42 -2.36 5.20
CA VAL A 9 -8.41 -3.36 4.82
C VAL A 9 -7.28 -3.43 5.85
N VAL A 10 -6.77 -2.29 6.32
CA VAL A 10 -5.80 -2.20 7.41
C VAL A 10 -6.43 -2.59 8.76
N GLY A 11 -7.74 -2.38 8.87
CA GLY A 11 -8.59 -2.78 10.00
C GLY A 11 -8.68 -4.29 10.18
N ALA A 12 -8.74 -5.02 9.07
CA ALA A 12 -8.92 -6.45 9.01
C ALA A 12 -7.61 -7.21 9.19
N ASP A 13 -7.71 -8.38 9.79
CA ASP A 13 -6.64 -9.37 9.90
C ASP A 13 -6.41 -10.02 8.52
N SER A 14 -5.75 -9.26 7.63
CA SER A 14 -5.55 -9.66 6.23
C SER A 14 -4.14 -10.18 6.04
N GLU A 15 -4.02 -11.50 5.85
CA GLU A 15 -2.75 -12.17 5.54
C GLU A 15 -2.14 -11.72 4.19
N GLN A 16 -2.97 -11.21 3.28
CA GLN A 16 -2.54 -10.76 1.96
C GLN A 16 -3.37 -9.58 1.46
N ILE A 17 -2.67 -8.55 0.98
CA ILE A 17 -3.25 -7.41 0.29
C ILE A 17 -2.78 -7.36 -1.17
N ILE A 18 -3.57 -6.69 -2.02
CA ILE A 18 -3.23 -6.43 -3.43
C ILE A 18 -3.36 -4.93 -3.67
N VAL A 19 -2.26 -4.30 -4.07
CA VAL A 19 -2.21 -2.90 -4.50
C VAL A 19 -2.27 -2.87 -6.03
N ALA A 20 -3.23 -2.15 -6.58
CA ALA A 20 -3.36 -1.94 -8.01
C ALA A 20 -2.91 -0.52 -8.38
N ASN A 21 -2.04 -0.41 -9.38
CA ASN A 21 -1.65 0.88 -9.93
C ASN A 21 -2.11 1.04 -11.38
N ARG A 22 -2.84 2.12 -11.65
CA ARG A 22 -3.15 2.55 -13.02
C ARG A 22 -2.02 3.45 -13.53
N HIS A 23 -1.43 3.09 -14.67
CA HIS A 23 -0.32 3.82 -15.27
C HIS A 23 -0.64 5.32 -15.43
N GLY A 24 0.33 6.16 -15.08
CA GLY A 24 0.27 7.61 -15.23
C GLY A 24 1.68 8.20 -15.33
N ALA A 25 1.79 9.46 -15.72
CA ALA A 25 3.08 10.13 -15.91
C ALA A 25 3.92 10.16 -14.62
N ASP A 26 3.25 10.26 -13.47
CA ASP A 26 3.78 10.27 -12.10
C ASP A 26 3.83 8.89 -11.43
N ARG A 27 3.24 7.86 -12.07
CA ARG A 27 3.07 6.51 -11.50
C ARG A 27 3.21 5.44 -12.57
N LYS A 28 4.43 5.32 -13.10
CA LYS A 28 4.72 4.41 -14.21
C LYS A 28 4.65 2.95 -13.77
N ASN A 29 4.11 2.13 -14.67
CA ASN A 29 4.13 0.67 -14.61
C ASN A 29 5.21 0.13 -15.52
N ARG A 30 5.72 -1.06 -15.18
CA ARG A 30 6.73 -1.74 -15.99
C ARG A 30 6.16 -2.11 -17.35
N GLY A 31 6.85 -1.70 -18.43
CA GLY A 31 6.42 -1.95 -19.81
C GLY A 31 5.12 -1.21 -20.20
N ASP A 32 4.84 -0.06 -19.56
CA ASP A 32 3.70 0.81 -19.89
C ASP A 32 2.32 0.14 -19.84
N LYS A 33 2.20 -0.95 -19.06
CA LYS A 33 0.93 -1.64 -18.84
C LYS A 33 -0.10 -0.71 -18.20
N THR A 34 -1.34 -0.74 -18.69
CA THR A 34 -2.43 0.09 -18.13
C THR A 34 -2.63 -0.13 -16.64
N PHE A 35 -2.55 -1.38 -16.18
CA PHE A 35 -2.60 -1.75 -14.77
C PHE A 35 -1.43 -2.66 -14.41
N ASP A 36 -0.93 -2.47 -13.20
CA ASP A 36 0.07 -3.32 -12.57
C ASP A 36 -0.34 -3.61 -11.13
N TYR A 37 0.13 -4.72 -10.58
CA TYR A 37 -0.32 -5.23 -9.30
C TYR A 37 0.86 -5.68 -8.45
N LEU A 38 0.76 -5.39 -7.16
CA LEU A 38 1.72 -5.81 -6.16
C LEU A 38 0.95 -6.50 -5.03
N SER A 39 1.36 -7.72 -4.66
CA SER A 39 0.67 -8.52 -3.64
C SER A 39 1.61 -9.03 -2.56
N GLY A 40 1.17 -8.97 -1.30
CA GLY A 40 1.92 -9.51 -0.17
C GLY A 40 1.27 -9.16 1.16
N ALA A 41 2.00 -9.43 2.25
CA ALA A 41 1.52 -9.18 3.61
C ALA A 41 1.51 -7.67 3.91
N ILE A 42 0.59 -7.20 4.77
CA ILE A 42 0.53 -5.79 5.20
C ILE A 42 1.79 -5.38 5.99
N GLU A 43 2.53 -6.36 6.49
CA GLU A 43 3.79 -6.21 7.19
C GLU A 43 4.99 -5.97 6.27
N ASP A 44 4.87 -6.24 4.96
CA ASP A 44 5.93 -5.96 3.98
C ASP A 44 6.20 -4.46 3.95
N SER A 45 7.37 -4.09 4.48
CA SER A 45 7.85 -2.73 4.60
C SER A 45 9.24 -2.65 3.99
N ARG A 46 9.37 -1.78 3.00
CA ARG A 46 10.62 -1.55 2.29
C ARG A 46 10.88 -0.05 2.24
N ARG A 47 12.13 0.33 2.47
CA ARG A 47 12.54 1.75 2.38
C ARG A 47 12.23 2.27 0.97
N LYS A 48 11.77 3.53 0.91
CA LYS A 48 11.56 4.22 -0.37
C LYS A 48 12.84 4.16 -1.21
N SER A 49 12.72 3.60 -2.40
CA SER A 49 13.76 3.45 -3.41
C SER A 49 13.52 4.41 -4.57
N ASN A 50 14.58 4.75 -5.32
CA ASN A 50 14.48 5.56 -6.53
C ASN A 50 14.09 4.72 -7.76
N SER A 51 13.15 3.78 -7.62
CA SER A 51 12.66 3.03 -8.79
C SER A 51 11.87 3.94 -9.73
N ALA A 52 11.99 3.70 -11.03
CA ALA A 52 11.18 4.35 -12.05
C ALA A 52 9.72 3.87 -12.03
N TYR A 53 9.44 2.73 -11.37
CA TYR A 53 8.13 2.10 -11.34
C TYR A 53 7.53 2.20 -9.94
N ILE A 54 6.30 2.71 -9.84
CA ILE A 54 5.73 3.11 -8.55
C ILE A 54 5.62 1.94 -7.57
N LEU A 55 5.20 0.76 -8.03
CA LEU A 55 5.05 -0.44 -7.20
C LEU A 55 6.39 -1.06 -6.75
N GLU A 56 7.51 -0.58 -7.27
CA GLU A 56 8.86 -1.00 -6.86
C GLU A 56 9.49 0.02 -5.89
N THR A 57 8.83 1.15 -5.62
CA THR A 57 9.38 2.22 -4.78
C THR A 57 9.37 1.86 -3.30
N CYS A 58 8.40 1.10 -2.79
CA CYS A 58 8.32 0.75 -1.38
C CYS A 58 7.54 -0.57 -1.14
N GLY A 59 7.31 -0.91 0.12
CA GLY A 59 6.59 -2.10 0.54
C GLY A 59 5.07 -1.91 0.54
N MET A 60 4.35 -3.01 0.76
CA MET A 60 2.89 -3.02 0.90
C MET A 60 2.39 -2.03 1.95
N ARG A 61 3.09 -1.95 3.10
CA ARG A 61 2.71 -1.06 4.21
C ARG A 61 2.73 0.39 3.78
N GLU A 62 3.82 0.81 3.12
CA GLU A 62 3.95 2.20 2.69
C GLU A 62 2.92 2.54 1.60
N HIS A 63 2.69 1.64 0.64
CA HIS A 63 1.63 1.81 -0.34
C HIS A 63 0.24 1.90 0.29
N ALA A 64 -0.04 1.08 1.31
CA ALA A 64 -1.30 1.14 2.04
C ALA A 64 -1.46 2.48 2.77
N ILE A 65 -0.41 2.97 3.44
CA ILE A 65 -0.41 4.27 4.13
C ILE A 65 -0.66 5.42 3.16
N ASP A 66 -0.04 5.41 1.98
CA ASP A 66 -0.21 6.47 0.97
C ASP A 66 -1.66 6.53 0.44
N ILE A 67 -2.44 5.45 0.55
CA ILE A 67 -3.85 5.35 0.12
C ILE A 67 -4.82 5.61 1.29
N LEU A 68 -4.41 5.38 2.53
CA LEU A 68 -5.24 5.58 3.72
C LEU A 68 -5.61 7.06 3.90
N ASP A 69 -6.91 7.34 4.01
CA ASP A 69 -7.39 8.64 4.49
C ASP A 69 -6.86 8.89 5.92
N GLY A 70 -5.99 9.89 6.08
CA GLY A 70 -5.28 10.19 7.33
C GLY A 70 -3.88 9.59 7.46
N GLY A 71 -3.40 8.86 6.45
CA GLY A 71 -2.01 8.45 6.26
C GLY A 71 -1.35 7.83 7.50
N LYS A 72 -0.17 8.33 7.85
CA LYS A 72 0.65 7.81 8.95
C LYS A 72 -0.02 7.96 10.33
N GLU A 73 -0.80 9.03 10.54
CA GLU A 73 -1.51 9.25 11.81
C GLU A 73 -2.57 8.18 12.09
N ALA A 74 -3.29 7.73 11.05
CA ALA A 74 -4.25 6.64 11.18
C ALA A 74 -3.56 5.34 11.63
N PHE A 75 -2.34 5.10 11.14
CA PHE A 75 -1.53 3.94 11.50
C PHE A 75 -1.01 4.01 12.94
N GLU A 76 -0.50 5.18 13.37
CA GLU A 76 -0.03 5.39 14.75
C GLU A 76 -1.16 5.26 15.78
N LYS A 77 -2.37 5.76 15.46
CA LYS A 77 -3.56 5.54 16.31
C LYS A 77 -3.89 4.06 16.47
N ARG A 78 -3.71 3.25 15.42
CA ARG A 78 -3.91 1.79 15.48
C ARG A 78 -2.84 1.13 16.35
N LYS A 79 -1.57 1.48 16.17
CA LYS A 79 -0.45 0.98 16.99
C LYS A 79 -0.70 1.20 18.48
N ASN A 80 -1.11 2.42 18.83
CA ASN A 80 -1.44 2.78 20.21
C ASN A 80 -2.70 2.05 20.74
N LYS A 81 -3.72 1.83 19.91
CA LYS A 81 -4.95 1.12 20.30
C LYS A 81 -4.70 -0.34 20.67
N TYR A 82 -3.81 -1.01 19.94
CA TYR A 82 -3.48 -2.43 20.16
C TYR A 82 -2.22 -2.64 21.00
N LYS A 83 -1.56 -1.56 21.47
CA LYS A 83 -0.30 -1.59 22.23
C LYS A 83 0.78 -2.45 21.57
N ILE A 84 0.94 -2.33 20.25
CA ILE A 84 2.01 -2.97 19.46
C ILE A 84 3.23 -2.04 19.42
#